data_AF-A0A1V8TIK3-F1
#
_entry.id   AF-A0A1V8TIK3-F1
#
_cell.length_a   1.000
_cell.length_b   1.000
_cell.length_c   1.000
_cell.angle_alpha   90.00
_cell.angle_beta   90.00
_cell.angle_gamma   90.00
#
_symmetry.space_group_name_H-M   'P 1'
#
loop_
_entity.id
_entity.type
_entity.pdbx_description
1 polymer ?
#
loop_
_entity_poly.entity_id
_entity_poly.type
_entity_poly.pdbx_seq_one_letter_code
_entity_poly.pdbx_strand_id
1 'polypeptide(L)'
;MLYRSFAVAAVAAGVVDGSVVRRQSASSSASSNLPDYYVTKPELLPGPTPTGVPAFLAETNPAPFAGTTYIPPQPLETQVPISGQVGNDESIYHYHGQLSHYFPASSSFGVDEYPLPENASIVQLNMLSRHGSRYPTKGAGVETLANRIKNYTTGVSGDVTFTGKLSFLNGWKYKLGEEILVPVGKQELFDSGVLHQYMYGHLNPNNGTKIIARTTTQDRMLMSAEYFMAGFFGLDWTSNATLVLARENLTGTFNNTLAGYYNCPNSNKAVNLGGTNATTKWASIYLANATARLHADAPGFNWTVTDSYNAQSLCAYETVALGYSAFCGLFTYEEWEGYEYSVDINFAGNNMFNSPTGRAVGVGYVQEILARLEHHVITSPEAQINVTLDNNTATFPINQSLNFDFSHDTNIAAIITAFGFTQFAEVLPTDHIVRNRSLIVSHMEPFGARLDIEVINTPSPLSGDRCNGTVYEAGPPTTYVHFLLSQRTLPLGKSFPECGDRDDGWCELQTWLNLQSNKLAEAEYEYSCFGNYSAVPYGTITNGVPLSNETFTA
;
A
#
# COMPACT_ATOMS: atom_id res chain seq x y z
N MET A 1 9.74 16.21 24.93
CA MET A 1 9.32 16.42 26.32
C MET A 1 8.32 17.56 26.36
N LEU A 2 7.05 17.27 26.63
CA LEU A 2 6.03 18.16 27.20
C LEU A 2 4.74 17.32 27.30
N TYR A 3 4.63 16.60 28.40
CA TYR A 3 3.44 15.87 28.83
C TYR A 3 2.99 16.47 30.15
N ARG A 4 1.67 16.38 30.42
CA ARG A 4 0.94 16.70 31.68
C ARG A 4 0.56 18.18 31.79
N SER A 5 -0.65 18.63 32.12
CA SER A 5 -1.89 18.11 32.76
C SER A 5 -3.04 19.07 32.32
N PHE A 6 -4.35 18.82 32.34
CA PHE A 6 -5.26 18.33 33.37
C PHE A 6 -6.62 18.01 32.70
N ALA A 7 -7.32 16.99 33.18
CA ALA A 7 -8.77 16.84 32.96
C ALA A 7 -9.42 16.46 34.29
N VAL A 8 -10.35 17.29 34.75
CA VAL A 8 -11.42 16.89 35.68
C VAL A 8 -12.70 17.44 35.07
N ALA A 9 -13.56 16.56 34.60
CA ALA A 9 -14.92 16.91 34.21
C ALA A 9 -15.88 15.84 34.74
N ALA A 10 -16.88 16.34 35.47
CA ALA A 10 -17.92 15.57 36.12
C ALA A 10 -18.86 14.90 35.10
N VAL A 11 -19.33 13.72 35.47
CA VAL A 11 -20.26 12.88 34.72
C VAL A 11 -21.67 13.45 34.82
N ALA A 12 -22.31 13.71 33.68
CA ALA A 12 -23.76 13.79 33.57
C ALA A 12 -24.19 12.90 32.40
N ALA A 13 -24.93 11.84 32.73
CA ALA A 13 -25.38 10.81 31.81
C ALA A 13 -26.44 11.35 30.84
N GLY A 14 -26.22 11.16 29.54
CA GLY A 14 -27.20 11.31 28.48
C GLY A 14 -27.34 9.98 27.75
N VAL A 15 -28.57 9.46 27.71
CA VAL A 15 -28.96 8.16 27.14
C VAL A 15 -28.65 8.12 25.65
N VAL A 16 -27.87 7.14 25.21
CA VAL A 16 -27.69 6.82 23.78
C VAL A 16 -28.31 5.45 23.55
N ASP A 17 -29.33 5.42 22.70
CA ASP A 17 -30.00 4.20 22.24
C ASP A 17 -28.98 3.24 21.64
N GLY A 18 -28.96 2.04 22.19
CA GLY A 18 -28.06 0.97 21.81
C GLY A 18 -28.62 0.16 20.66
N SER A 19 -27.85 0.05 19.58
CA SER A 19 -27.74 -1.17 18.77
C SER A 19 -26.68 -1.01 17.69
N VAL A 20 -25.41 -1.31 18.00
CA VAL A 20 -24.45 -1.85 17.03
C VAL A 20 -23.66 -2.96 17.74
N VAL A 21 -23.66 -4.11 17.09
CA VAL A 21 -23.32 -5.43 17.62
C VAL A 21 -21.84 -5.52 17.99
N ARG A 22 -21.59 -5.90 19.25
CA ARG A 22 -20.35 -6.49 19.77
C ARG A 22 -19.76 -7.46 18.73
N ARG A 23 -18.52 -7.25 18.26
CA ARG A 23 -17.63 -8.40 18.08
C ARG A 23 -17.46 -8.94 19.49
N GLN A 24 -18.12 -10.07 19.78
CA GLN A 24 -17.85 -10.81 21.01
C GLN A 24 -16.34 -11.02 21.06
N SER A 25 -15.69 -10.39 22.04
CA SER A 25 -14.47 -10.91 22.60
C SER A 25 -14.82 -12.29 23.17
N ALA A 26 -14.80 -13.32 22.33
CA ALA A 26 -14.71 -14.67 22.80
C ALA A 26 -13.31 -14.78 23.42
N SER A 27 -13.22 -14.47 24.72
CA SER A 27 -12.16 -14.99 25.56
C SER A 27 -12.38 -16.51 25.68
N SER A 28 -12.11 -17.25 24.61
CA SER A 28 -11.82 -18.67 24.72
C SER A 28 -10.32 -18.80 24.80
N SER A 29 -9.81 -18.87 26.03
CA SER A 29 -8.46 -19.32 26.36
C SER A 29 -8.32 -20.82 26.07
N ALA A 30 -8.55 -21.23 24.82
CA ALA A 30 -7.99 -22.47 24.34
C ALA A 30 -6.52 -22.17 24.09
N SER A 31 -5.65 -22.60 25.01
CA SER A 31 -4.22 -22.73 24.74
C SER A 31 -4.09 -23.60 23.48
N SER A 32 -3.91 -22.99 22.31
CA SER A 32 -3.53 -23.75 21.12
C SER A 32 -2.15 -24.32 21.38
N ASN A 33 -1.95 -25.62 21.17
CA ASN A 33 -0.61 -26.20 21.16
C ASN A 33 0.23 -25.74 19.94
N LEU A 34 -0.34 -24.87 19.10
CA LEU A 34 0.33 -24.26 17.95
C LEU A 34 1.27 -23.15 18.42
N PRO A 35 2.47 -23.03 17.81
CA PRO A 35 3.27 -21.81 17.89
C PRO A 35 2.45 -20.56 17.55
N ASP A 36 2.77 -19.46 18.21
CA ASP A 36 2.06 -18.19 18.09
C ASP A 36 1.94 -17.66 16.65
N TYR A 37 2.97 -17.86 15.82
CA TYR A 37 2.99 -17.50 14.40
C TYR A 37 2.06 -18.35 13.52
N TYR A 38 1.34 -19.33 14.06
CA TYR A 38 0.26 -20.05 13.37
C TYR A 38 -1.13 -19.76 13.95
N VAL A 39 -1.24 -18.91 14.98
CA VAL A 39 -2.51 -18.65 15.66
C VAL A 39 -3.25 -17.50 14.97
N THR A 40 -4.24 -17.84 14.15
CA THR A 40 -5.11 -16.85 13.50
C THR A 40 -6.33 -16.48 14.35
N LYS A 41 -6.73 -17.33 15.32
CA LYS A 41 -7.90 -17.09 16.19
C LYS A 41 -7.66 -17.60 17.63
N PRO A 42 -7.96 -16.80 18.66
CA PRO A 42 -8.17 -15.35 18.57
C PRO A 42 -6.90 -14.64 18.09
N GLU A 43 -7.06 -13.49 17.40
CA GLU A 43 -5.94 -12.72 16.88
C GLU A 43 -5.04 -12.20 18.02
N LEU A 44 -3.72 -12.39 17.91
CA LEU A 44 -2.77 -12.06 18.98
C LEU A 44 -2.45 -10.55 19.08
N LEU A 45 -2.41 -9.85 17.93
CA LEU A 45 -2.05 -8.43 17.83
C LEU A 45 -2.82 -7.74 16.68
N PRO A 46 -4.17 -7.70 16.75
CA PRO A 46 -5.00 -7.24 15.63
C PRO A 46 -4.87 -5.74 15.31
N GLY A 47 -4.28 -4.95 16.21
CA GLY A 47 -4.35 -3.48 16.16
C GLY A 47 -5.75 -2.94 16.51
N PRO A 48 -6.03 -1.65 16.22
CA PRO A 48 -7.38 -1.11 16.36
C PRO A 48 -8.38 -1.83 15.45
N THR A 49 -9.54 -2.20 16.00
CA THR A 49 -10.65 -2.84 15.26
C THR A 49 -12.05 -2.20 15.41
N PRO A 50 -12.22 -0.91 15.81
CA PRO A 50 -13.51 -0.24 15.70
C PRO A 50 -14.13 -0.37 14.30
N THR A 51 -15.33 -0.91 14.23
CA THR A 51 -16.09 -1.04 12.98
C THR A 51 -17.00 0.17 12.78
N GLY A 52 -16.98 0.75 11.59
CA GLY A 52 -17.88 1.84 11.20
C GLY A 52 -19.32 1.40 11.00
N VAL A 53 -20.17 2.36 10.64
CA VAL A 53 -21.58 2.11 10.28
C VAL A 53 -21.63 1.43 8.91
N PRO A 54 -22.45 0.39 8.71
CA PRO A 54 -22.64 -0.21 7.39
C PRO A 54 -23.07 0.81 6.34
N ALA A 55 -22.53 0.68 5.13
CA ALA A 55 -22.94 1.48 3.97
C ALA A 55 -24.43 1.31 3.68
N PHE A 56 -25.11 2.39 3.29
CA PHE A 56 -26.50 2.36 2.84
C PHE A 56 -26.67 3.19 1.56
N LEU A 57 -26.16 2.66 0.45
CA LEU A 57 -26.16 3.34 -0.85
C LEU A 57 -27.54 3.79 -1.33
N ALA A 58 -28.62 3.10 -0.95
CA ALA A 58 -29.97 3.54 -1.32
C ALA A 58 -30.37 4.88 -0.67
N GLU A 59 -29.73 5.26 0.45
CA GLU A 59 -29.90 6.56 1.10
C GLU A 59 -28.89 7.60 0.58
N THR A 60 -27.67 7.18 0.26
CA THR A 60 -26.56 8.09 -0.01
C THR A 60 -26.22 8.28 -1.48
N ASN A 61 -26.67 7.40 -2.39
CA ASN A 61 -26.36 7.53 -3.82
C ASN A 61 -27.13 8.73 -4.40
N PRO A 62 -26.43 9.80 -4.84
CA PRO A 62 -27.06 11.00 -5.40
C PRO A 62 -27.55 10.83 -6.86
N ALA A 63 -27.43 9.63 -7.45
CA ALA A 63 -27.94 9.30 -8.78
C ALA A 63 -29.46 9.62 -8.94
N PRO A 64 -29.93 9.88 -10.17
CA PRO A 64 -29.23 9.74 -11.45
C PRO A 64 -28.35 10.94 -11.79
N PHE A 65 -27.16 10.66 -12.32
CA PHE A 65 -26.34 11.66 -13.02
C PHE A 65 -26.70 11.70 -14.50
N ALA A 66 -26.30 12.77 -15.21
CA ALA A 66 -26.51 12.89 -16.64
C ALA A 66 -25.67 11.84 -17.40
N GLY A 67 -26.25 10.67 -17.68
CA GLY A 67 -25.56 9.53 -18.27
C GLY A 67 -26.47 8.29 -18.35
N THR A 68 -25.94 7.19 -18.86
CA THR A 68 -26.71 5.97 -19.16
C THR A 68 -27.13 5.21 -17.89
N THR A 69 -28.45 5.11 -17.71
CA THR A 69 -29.17 4.64 -16.52
C THR A 69 -29.37 3.12 -16.44
N TYR A 70 -28.64 2.33 -17.22
CA TYR A 70 -28.82 0.87 -17.35
C TYR A 70 -27.71 0.02 -16.73
N ILE A 71 -26.77 0.64 -15.99
CA ILE A 71 -25.74 -0.09 -15.23
C ILE A 71 -26.33 -0.52 -13.89
N PRO A 72 -26.30 -1.82 -13.52
CA PRO A 72 -26.72 -2.28 -12.21
C PRO A 72 -25.94 -1.58 -11.08
N PRO A 73 -26.55 -1.34 -9.91
CA PRO A 73 -25.85 -0.75 -8.77
C PRO A 73 -24.53 -1.46 -8.47
N GLN A 74 -23.44 -0.70 -8.47
CA GLN A 74 -22.12 -1.16 -8.04
C GLN A 74 -21.87 -0.77 -6.58
N PRO A 75 -20.92 -1.41 -5.88
CA PRO A 75 -20.60 -1.07 -4.49
C PRO A 75 -20.10 0.37 -4.29
N LEU A 76 -19.57 1.00 -5.35
CA LEU A 76 -19.03 2.36 -5.33
C LEU A 76 -19.74 3.20 -6.41
N GLU A 77 -20.20 4.39 -6.02
CA GLU A 77 -20.71 5.41 -6.94
C GLU A 77 -19.54 6.30 -7.38
N THR A 78 -19.04 6.04 -8.60
CA THR A 78 -17.87 6.72 -9.17
C THR A 78 -18.20 7.64 -10.35
N GLN A 79 -19.49 7.83 -10.68
CA GLN A 79 -19.92 8.69 -11.78
C GLN A 79 -20.24 10.13 -11.33
N VAL A 80 -19.67 10.55 -10.20
CA VAL A 80 -19.88 11.88 -9.63
C VAL A 80 -19.31 12.94 -10.58
N PRO A 81 -20.11 13.91 -11.06
CA PRO A 81 -19.61 14.96 -11.94
C PRO A 81 -18.58 15.84 -11.24
N ILE A 82 -17.36 15.90 -11.79
CA ILE A 82 -16.27 16.72 -11.26
C ILE A 82 -16.04 17.95 -12.12
N SER A 83 -15.93 19.11 -11.47
CA SER A 83 -15.65 20.37 -12.14
C SER A 83 -14.29 20.34 -12.83
N GLY A 84 -14.27 20.59 -14.14
CA GLY A 84 -13.04 20.63 -14.93
C GLY A 84 -12.64 19.29 -15.56
N GLN A 85 -13.35 18.20 -15.26
CA GLN A 85 -13.15 16.90 -15.91
C GLN A 85 -13.80 16.90 -17.31
N VAL A 86 -13.08 16.46 -18.33
CA VAL A 86 -13.53 16.32 -19.72
C VAL A 86 -13.55 14.85 -20.16
N GLY A 87 -14.18 14.55 -21.31
CA GLY A 87 -14.66 13.20 -21.61
C GLY A 87 -13.65 12.04 -21.66
N ASN A 88 -12.36 12.30 -21.94
CA ASN A 88 -11.31 11.27 -21.96
C ASN A 88 -10.42 11.28 -20.72
N ASP A 89 -10.75 12.11 -19.73
CA ASP A 89 -10.01 12.21 -18.49
C ASP A 89 -10.16 10.94 -17.66
N GLU A 90 -9.13 10.64 -16.88
CA GLU A 90 -9.18 9.52 -15.95
C GLU A 90 -10.19 9.79 -14.82
N SER A 91 -10.62 8.73 -14.16
CA SER A 91 -11.48 8.84 -12.99
C SER A 91 -10.73 9.49 -11.83
N ILE A 92 -11.31 10.48 -11.13
CA ILE A 92 -10.66 11.06 -9.92
C ILE A 92 -10.40 10.03 -8.83
N TYR A 93 -11.12 8.90 -8.85
CA TYR A 93 -10.94 7.78 -7.93
C TYR A 93 -9.63 7.01 -8.18
N HIS A 94 -8.93 7.32 -9.28
CA HIS A 94 -7.56 6.89 -9.56
C HIS A 94 -6.52 7.95 -9.13
N TYR A 95 -6.94 9.13 -8.67
CA TYR A 95 -6.06 10.18 -8.13
C TYR A 95 -6.13 10.30 -6.61
N HIS A 96 -6.50 9.21 -5.94
CA HIS A 96 -6.52 9.14 -4.48
C HIS A 96 -5.20 8.58 -3.91
N GLY A 97 -4.14 8.51 -4.72
CA GLY A 97 -2.84 7.96 -4.35
C GLY A 97 -2.97 6.53 -3.84
N GLN A 98 -2.35 6.26 -2.70
CA GLN A 98 -2.44 5.00 -1.98
C GLN A 98 -3.83 4.72 -1.39
N LEU A 99 -4.79 5.65 -1.46
CA LEU A 99 -6.16 5.44 -1.01
C LEU A 99 -7.13 5.10 -2.16
N SER A 100 -6.62 5.04 -3.39
CA SER A 100 -7.40 4.55 -4.52
C SER A 100 -7.81 3.09 -4.27
N HIS A 101 -9.09 2.79 -4.49
CA HIS A 101 -9.54 1.40 -4.63
C HIS A 101 -8.74 0.69 -5.74
N TYR A 102 -8.64 -0.63 -5.73
CA TYR A 102 -7.79 -1.31 -6.70
C TYR A 102 -8.24 -1.03 -8.15
N PHE A 103 -7.30 -0.60 -8.99
CA PHE A 103 -7.43 -0.59 -10.44
C PHE A 103 -6.11 -1.04 -11.09
N PRO A 104 -6.14 -1.67 -12.27
CA PRO A 104 -4.92 -1.94 -13.02
C PRO A 104 -4.33 -0.61 -13.50
N ALA A 105 -3.03 -0.40 -13.30
CA ALA A 105 -2.38 0.85 -13.68
C ALA A 105 -2.66 1.22 -15.15
N SER A 106 -3.11 2.45 -15.37
CA SER A 106 -3.50 2.96 -16.69
C SER A 106 -2.29 3.24 -17.58
N SER A 107 -1.16 3.64 -16.98
CA SER A 107 0.14 3.69 -17.64
C SER A 107 0.80 2.32 -17.61
N SER A 108 1.21 1.79 -18.77
CA SER A 108 2.28 0.79 -18.77
C SER A 108 3.55 1.51 -18.28
N PHE A 109 4.42 0.84 -17.52
CA PHE A 109 5.68 1.44 -17.05
C PHE A 109 6.71 1.67 -18.20
N GLY A 110 6.19 1.95 -19.40
CA GLY A 110 6.83 2.22 -20.67
C GLY A 110 7.24 0.97 -21.43
N VAL A 111 6.49 -0.13 -21.29
CA VAL A 111 6.61 -1.36 -22.08
C VAL A 111 5.23 -1.94 -22.38
N ASP A 112 5.13 -2.78 -23.41
CA ASP A 112 3.90 -3.48 -23.76
C ASP A 112 3.79 -4.82 -23.00
N GLU A 113 2.57 -5.32 -22.85
CA GLU A 113 2.31 -6.63 -22.23
C GLU A 113 2.35 -7.73 -23.29
N TYR A 114 3.16 -8.77 -23.06
CA TYR A 114 3.32 -9.88 -24.00
C TYR A 114 2.85 -11.21 -23.38
N PRO A 115 2.20 -12.10 -24.15
CA PRO A 115 1.91 -13.44 -23.68
C PRO A 115 3.20 -14.23 -23.51
N LEU A 116 3.14 -15.25 -22.64
CA LEU A 116 4.22 -16.20 -22.48
C LEU A 116 4.54 -16.86 -23.83
N PRO A 117 5.82 -16.89 -24.26
CA PRO A 117 6.25 -17.57 -25.48
C PRO A 117 5.85 -19.05 -25.52
N GLU A 118 5.66 -19.59 -26.72
CA GLU A 118 5.46 -21.03 -26.89
C GLU A 118 6.65 -21.83 -26.33
N ASN A 119 6.40 -22.86 -25.53
CA ASN A 119 7.40 -23.68 -24.84
C ASN A 119 8.17 -22.98 -23.70
N ALA A 120 7.84 -21.73 -23.35
CA ALA A 120 8.24 -21.16 -22.06
C ALA A 120 7.27 -21.58 -20.95
N SER A 121 7.75 -21.59 -19.71
CA SER A 121 6.95 -21.93 -18.53
C SER A 121 7.31 -21.04 -17.35
N ILE A 122 6.33 -20.41 -16.74
CA ILE A 122 6.49 -19.89 -15.37
C ILE A 122 6.65 -21.10 -14.46
N VAL A 123 7.65 -21.11 -13.59
CA VAL A 123 7.97 -22.24 -12.70
C VAL A 123 7.93 -21.88 -11.21
N GLN A 124 7.96 -20.58 -10.91
CA GLN A 124 7.82 -20.05 -9.57
C GLN A 124 7.21 -18.66 -9.60
N LEU A 125 6.38 -18.37 -8.61
CA LEU A 125 5.82 -17.05 -8.30
C LEU A 125 6.18 -16.69 -6.85
N ASN A 126 6.65 -15.46 -6.67
CA ASN A 126 6.69 -14.80 -5.37
C ASN A 126 5.83 -13.54 -5.45
N MET A 127 4.64 -13.58 -4.83
CA MET A 127 3.72 -12.46 -4.75
C MET A 127 3.90 -11.74 -3.41
N LEU A 128 3.95 -10.41 -3.47
CA LEU A 128 3.83 -9.52 -2.33
C LEU A 128 2.62 -8.60 -2.51
N SER A 129 1.55 -8.82 -1.74
CA SER A 129 0.30 -8.08 -1.88
C SER A 129 0.05 -7.11 -0.73
N ARG A 130 -0.45 -5.91 -1.05
CA ARG A 130 -0.98 -4.96 -0.07
C ARG A 130 -2.35 -5.43 0.44
N HIS A 131 -2.70 -5.04 1.66
CA HIS A 131 -4.10 -5.14 2.09
C HIS A 131 -5.08 -4.38 1.19
N GLY A 132 -6.35 -4.79 1.24
CA GLY A 132 -7.43 -4.15 0.50
C GLY A 132 -7.86 -2.83 1.11
N SER A 133 -8.90 -2.26 0.51
CA SER A 133 -9.55 -1.05 0.98
C SER A 133 -9.97 -1.19 2.44
N ARG A 134 -9.68 -0.16 3.23
CA ARG A 134 -9.89 -0.16 4.69
C ARG A 134 -10.43 1.17 5.19
N TYR A 135 -10.85 1.16 6.45
CA TYR A 135 -11.08 2.39 7.21
C TYR A 135 -9.76 3.17 7.45
N PRO A 136 -9.85 4.47 7.79
CA PRO A 136 -8.68 5.28 8.17
C PRO A 136 -7.88 4.67 9.30
N THR A 137 -6.59 4.98 9.35
CA THR A 137 -5.77 4.66 10.53
C THR A 137 -6.26 5.48 11.71
N LYS A 138 -6.11 4.94 12.93
CA LYS A 138 -6.53 5.64 14.14
C LYS A 138 -5.80 6.97 14.29
N GLY A 139 -6.54 8.04 14.50
CA GLY A 139 -5.99 9.40 14.63
C GLY A 139 -5.57 10.03 13.30
N ALA A 140 -5.97 9.45 12.15
CA ALA A 140 -5.78 10.08 10.85
C ALA A 140 -6.42 11.48 10.80
N GLY A 141 -5.93 12.34 9.90
CA GLY A 141 -6.41 13.73 9.77
C GLY A 141 -7.92 13.84 9.51
N VAL A 142 -8.53 12.82 8.89
CA VAL A 142 -9.98 12.72 8.69
C VAL A 142 -10.77 12.70 10.01
N GLU A 143 -10.29 12.00 11.04
CA GLU A 143 -10.90 12.02 12.38
C GLU A 143 -10.75 13.40 13.03
N THR A 144 -9.61 14.06 12.82
CA THR A 144 -9.37 15.41 13.35
C THR A 144 -10.36 16.42 12.75
N LEU A 145 -10.52 16.41 11.42
CA LEU A 145 -11.50 17.26 10.74
C LEU A 145 -12.93 16.92 11.19
N ALA A 146 -13.28 15.64 11.27
CA ALA A 146 -14.59 15.19 11.72
C ALA A 146 -14.94 15.71 13.13
N ASN A 147 -14.00 15.61 14.06
CA ASN A 147 -14.17 16.09 15.43
C ASN A 147 -14.32 17.62 15.48
N ARG A 148 -13.55 18.36 14.65
CA ARG A 148 -13.71 19.82 14.55
C ARG A 148 -15.09 20.20 14.03
N ILE A 149 -15.55 19.60 12.94
CA ILE A 149 -16.89 19.85 12.36
C ILE A 149 -17.97 19.56 13.41
N LYS A 150 -17.88 18.41 14.10
CA LYS A 150 -18.82 18.04 15.16
C LYS A 150 -18.85 19.06 16.29
N ASN A 151 -17.69 19.50 16.78
CA ASN A 151 -17.64 20.43 17.91
C ASN A 151 -18.21 21.81 17.58
N TYR A 152 -18.07 22.29 16.35
CA TYR A 152 -18.68 23.56 15.94
C TYR A 152 -20.18 23.42 15.66
N THR A 153 -20.62 22.34 15.01
CA THR A 153 -22.06 22.12 14.73
C THR A 153 -22.89 21.79 15.98
N THR A 154 -22.23 21.41 17.08
CA THR A 154 -22.88 21.13 18.37
C THR A 154 -22.71 22.24 19.41
N GLY A 155 -22.10 23.38 19.05
CA GLY A 155 -21.92 24.51 19.96
C GLY A 155 -20.78 24.35 20.98
N VAL A 156 -19.98 23.28 20.92
CA VAL A 156 -18.93 22.97 21.90
C VAL A 156 -17.71 23.89 21.75
N SER A 157 -17.29 24.18 20.51
CA SER A 157 -16.11 25.03 20.24
C SER A 157 -16.45 26.39 19.63
N GLY A 158 -17.73 26.61 19.33
CA GLY A 158 -18.24 27.74 18.59
C GLY A 158 -19.54 27.34 17.90
N ASP A 159 -20.13 28.26 17.15
CA ASP A 159 -21.31 27.99 16.33
C ASP A 159 -20.93 28.19 14.85
N VAL A 160 -21.37 27.28 13.99
CA VAL A 160 -21.20 27.35 12.54
C VAL A 160 -22.48 26.87 11.88
N THR A 161 -22.91 27.60 10.86
CA THR A 161 -23.86 27.09 9.88
C THR A 161 -23.14 27.06 8.54
N PHE A 162 -22.81 25.86 8.06
CA PHE A 162 -22.18 25.70 6.76
C PHE A 162 -23.17 26.06 5.66
N THR A 163 -22.69 26.75 4.63
CA THR A 163 -23.48 27.22 3.48
C THR A 163 -22.95 26.63 2.18
N GLY A 164 -23.56 26.97 1.05
CA GLY A 164 -23.07 26.59 -0.28
C GLY A 164 -22.81 25.08 -0.42
N LYS A 165 -21.62 24.73 -0.93
CA LYS A 165 -21.21 23.34 -1.14
C LYS A 165 -20.93 22.60 0.16
N LEU A 166 -20.70 23.30 1.28
CA LEU A 166 -20.48 22.69 2.59
C LEU A 166 -21.77 22.48 3.40
N SER A 167 -22.93 22.91 2.90
CA SER A 167 -24.21 22.82 3.63
C SER A 167 -24.57 21.41 4.12
N PHE A 168 -24.10 20.36 3.45
CA PHE A 168 -24.29 18.97 3.90
C PHE A 168 -23.63 18.70 5.26
N LEU A 169 -22.58 19.44 5.63
CA LEU A 169 -21.87 19.28 6.91
C LEU A 169 -22.74 19.57 8.13
N ASN A 170 -23.82 20.35 7.97
CA ASN A 170 -24.75 20.62 9.07
C ASN A 170 -25.49 19.36 9.55
N GLY A 171 -25.69 18.39 8.66
CA GLY A 171 -26.33 17.09 8.97
C GLY A 171 -25.38 15.90 8.90
N TRP A 172 -24.15 16.11 8.45
CA TRP A 172 -23.15 15.06 8.26
C TRP A 172 -22.71 14.46 9.60
N LYS A 173 -22.45 13.16 9.59
CA LYS A 173 -21.95 12.41 10.75
C LYS A 173 -20.80 11.53 10.29
N TYR A 174 -19.73 11.52 11.08
CA TYR A 174 -18.62 10.59 10.86
C TYR A 174 -19.08 9.15 11.11
N LYS A 175 -19.07 8.34 10.06
CA LYS A 175 -19.55 6.95 10.06
C LYS A 175 -18.43 5.90 9.98
N LEU A 176 -17.18 6.33 9.79
CA LEU A 176 -16.06 5.44 9.54
C LEU A 176 -15.56 4.75 10.82
N GLY A 177 -15.08 3.52 10.68
CA GLY A 177 -14.35 2.80 11.71
C GLY A 177 -12.86 3.15 11.70
N GLU A 178 -12.03 2.23 12.21
CA GLU A 178 -10.58 2.39 12.27
C GLU A 178 -9.89 1.12 11.73
N GLU A 179 -8.88 1.30 10.87
CA GLU A 179 -7.84 0.34 10.41
C GLU A 179 -8.30 -0.90 9.62
N ILE A 180 -9.46 -1.48 9.92
CA ILE A 180 -9.90 -2.78 9.36
C ILE A 180 -10.43 -2.68 7.93
N LEU A 181 -10.42 -3.81 7.21
CA LEU A 181 -10.96 -3.88 5.85
C LEU A 181 -12.44 -3.51 5.79
N VAL A 182 -12.80 -2.72 4.78
CA VAL A 182 -14.19 -2.46 4.39
C VAL A 182 -14.69 -3.56 3.42
N PRO A 183 -16.01 -3.67 3.16
CA PRO A 183 -16.54 -4.72 2.28
C PRO A 183 -15.87 -4.80 0.90
N VAL A 184 -15.65 -3.66 0.24
CA VAL A 184 -14.98 -3.64 -1.08
C VAL A 184 -13.52 -4.11 -0.97
N GLY A 185 -12.82 -3.84 0.15
CA GLY A 185 -11.46 -4.32 0.35
C GLY A 185 -11.36 -5.84 0.45
N LYS A 186 -12.38 -6.48 1.02
CA LYS A 186 -12.48 -7.95 1.05
C LYS A 186 -12.72 -8.51 -0.35
N GLN A 187 -13.58 -7.84 -1.13
CA GLN A 187 -13.84 -8.19 -2.51
C GLN A 187 -12.59 -8.05 -3.37
N GLU A 188 -11.84 -6.94 -3.26
CA GLU A 188 -10.58 -6.71 -3.99
C GLU A 188 -9.59 -7.86 -3.81
N LEU A 189 -9.45 -8.38 -2.58
CA LEU A 189 -8.50 -9.48 -2.32
C LEU A 189 -9.03 -10.82 -2.80
N PHE A 190 -10.33 -11.06 -2.69
CA PHE A 190 -10.95 -12.25 -3.27
C PHE A 190 -10.78 -12.27 -4.79
N ASP A 191 -11.07 -11.15 -5.46
CA ASP A 191 -10.92 -10.99 -6.91
C ASP A 191 -9.44 -11.13 -7.33
N SER A 192 -8.52 -10.58 -6.52
CA SER A 192 -7.08 -10.81 -6.70
C SER A 192 -6.74 -12.31 -6.63
N GLY A 193 -7.22 -13.03 -5.62
CA GLY A 193 -7.01 -14.47 -5.49
C GLY A 193 -7.56 -15.27 -6.69
N VAL A 194 -8.76 -14.91 -7.17
CA VAL A 194 -9.36 -15.52 -8.38
C VAL A 194 -8.48 -15.27 -9.60
N LEU A 195 -8.04 -14.03 -9.82
CA LEU A 195 -7.15 -13.70 -10.94
C LEU A 195 -5.85 -14.50 -10.88
N HIS A 196 -5.20 -14.56 -9.72
CA HIS A 196 -3.96 -15.32 -9.54
C HIS A 196 -4.17 -16.82 -9.76
N GLN A 197 -5.36 -17.37 -9.47
CA GLN A 197 -5.66 -18.76 -9.79
C GLN A 197 -5.70 -19.01 -11.30
N TYR A 198 -6.22 -18.07 -12.09
CA TYR A 198 -6.17 -18.16 -13.57
C TYR A 198 -4.75 -18.04 -14.11
N MET A 199 -3.91 -17.18 -13.52
CA MET A 199 -2.55 -16.93 -13.99
C MET A 199 -1.57 -18.03 -13.55
N TYR A 200 -1.68 -18.49 -12.29
CA TYR A 200 -0.64 -19.26 -11.61
C TYR A 200 -1.13 -20.54 -10.94
N GLY A 201 -2.43 -20.88 -11.01
CA GLY A 201 -2.97 -22.09 -10.38
C GLY A 201 -2.31 -23.39 -10.84
N HIS A 202 -1.70 -23.39 -12.03
CA HIS A 202 -0.92 -24.50 -12.57
C HIS A 202 0.38 -24.81 -11.79
N LEU A 203 0.89 -23.84 -11.00
CA LEU A 203 2.04 -24.01 -10.12
C LEU A 203 1.68 -24.70 -8.79
N ASN A 204 0.38 -24.88 -8.50
CA ASN A 204 -0.04 -25.51 -7.26
C ASN A 204 0.41 -26.98 -7.23
N PRO A 205 1.04 -27.47 -6.13
CA PRO A 205 1.56 -28.84 -6.07
C PRO A 205 0.51 -29.94 -6.36
N ASN A 206 -0.76 -29.70 -6.02
CA ASN A 206 -1.89 -30.61 -6.25
C ASN A 206 -1.67 -32.07 -5.78
N ASN A 207 -0.74 -32.29 -4.84
CA ASN A 207 -0.32 -33.60 -4.35
C ASN A 207 -0.70 -33.83 -2.87
N GLY A 208 -1.49 -32.93 -2.28
CA GLY A 208 -1.91 -32.95 -0.88
C GLY A 208 -0.98 -32.23 0.09
N THR A 209 0.15 -31.65 -0.36
CA THR A 209 0.97 -30.78 0.48
C THR A 209 0.41 -29.37 0.55
N LYS A 210 0.60 -28.70 1.70
CA LYS A 210 0.23 -27.30 1.87
C LYS A 210 1.38 -26.39 1.48
N ILE A 211 1.07 -25.29 0.79
CA ILE A 211 2.01 -24.19 0.67
C ILE A 211 2.09 -23.40 1.99
N ILE A 212 3.18 -22.66 2.19
CA ILE A 212 3.30 -21.67 3.24
C ILE A 212 3.05 -20.28 2.64
N ALA A 213 2.04 -19.59 3.16
CA ALA A 213 1.79 -18.17 2.93
C ALA A 213 2.18 -17.38 4.18
N ARG A 214 2.53 -16.10 4.04
CA ARG A 214 2.93 -15.25 5.16
C ARG A 214 2.18 -13.92 5.15
N THR A 215 1.78 -13.46 6.32
CA THR A 215 1.19 -12.12 6.51
C THR A 215 1.61 -11.58 7.86
N THR A 216 1.16 -10.38 8.20
CA THR A 216 1.41 -9.78 9.50
C THR A 216 0.18 -9.84 10.42
N THR A 217 0.37 -9.57 11.71
CA THR A 217 -0.67 -9.83 12.73
C THR A 217 -1.85 -8.84 12.77
N GLN A 218 -1.78 -7.69 12.10
CA GLN A 218 -2.89 -6.74 12.11
C GLN A 218 -4.14 -7.31 11.41
N ASP A 219 -5.34 -7.01 11.91
CA ASP A 219 -6.61 -7.59 11.43
C ASP A 219 -6.75 -7.43 9.91
N ARG A 220 -6.47 -6.22 9.38
CA ARG A 220 -6.55 -5.96 7.94
C ARG A 220 -5.62 -6.84 7.10
N MET A 221 -4.46 -7.21 7.64
CA MET A 221 -3.43 -8.00 6.95
C MET A 221 -3.76 -9.48 6.99
N LEU A 222 -4.19 -9.98 8.15
CA LEU A 222 -4.72 -11.32 8.30
C LEU A 222 -5.92 -11.54 7.37
N MET A 223 -6.91 -10.64 7.43
CA MET A 223 -8.11 -10.75 6.60
C MET A 223 -7.77 -10.68 5.12
N SER A 224 -6.84 -9.81 4.70
CA SER A 224 -6.43 -9.73 3.30
C SER A 224 -5.86 -11.06 2.79
N ALA A 225 -5.01 -11.71 3.58
CA ALA A 225 -4.48 -13.03 3.26
C ALA A 225 -5.60 -14.09 3.17
N GLU A 226 -6.53 -14.11 4.13
CA GLU A 226 -7.64 -15.07 4.13
C GLU A 226 -8.59 -14.88 2.93
N TYR A 227 -8.94 -13.63 2.57
CA TYR A 227 -9.80 -13.37 1.40
C TYR A 227 -9.10 -13.71 0.09
N PHE A 228 -7.81 -13.41 -0.05
CA PHE A 228 -7.02 -13.82 -1.21
C PHE A 228 -6.97 -15.35 -1.33
N MET A 229 -6.61 -16.05 -0.26
CA MET A 229 -6.54 -17.51 -0.27
C MET A 229 -7.91 -18.14 -0.54
N ALA A 230 -8.99 -17.52 -0.05
CA ALA A 230 -10.35 -17.95 -0.37
C ALA A 230 -10.70 -17.77 -1.85
N GLY A 231 -10.23 -16.70 -2.50
CA GLY A 231 -10.38 -16.50 -3.94
C GLY A 231 -9.55 -17.49 -4.76
N PHE A 232 -8.33 -17.79 -4.32
CA PHE A 232 -7.40 -18.69 -5.02
C PHE A 232 -7.75 -20.17 -4.86
N PHE A 233 -7.97 -20.63 -3.63
CA PHE A 233 -8.19 -22.05 -3.28
C PHE A 233 -9.65 -22.42 -2.96
N GLY A 234 -10.53 -21.44 -2.76
CA GLY A 234 -11.88 -21.64 -2.23
C GLY A 234 -11.97 -21.50 -0.70
N LEU A 235 -13.18 -21.61 -0.14
CA LEU A 235 -13.44 -21.38 1.29
C LEU A 235 -12.67 -22.33 2.23
N ASP A 236 -12.36 -23.54 1.75
CA ASP A 236 -11.56 -24.54 2.47
C ASP A 236 -10.04 -24.39 2.19
N TRP A 237 -9.57 -23.17 1.91
CA TRP A 237 -8.17 -22.89 1.56
C TRP A 237 -7.14 -23.44 2.56
N THR A 238 -7.54 -23.58 3.84
CA THR A 238 -6.67 -24.13 4.89
C THR A 238 -6.24 -25.57 4.63
N SER A 239 -6.90 -26.29 3.72
CA SER A 239 -6.45 -27.61 3.24
C SER A 239 -5.26 -27.54 2.27
N ASN A 240 -5.07 -26.39 1.61
CA ASN A 240 -4.03 -26.17 0.59
C ASN A 240 -2.91 -25.22 1.05
N ALA A 241 -3.13 -24.41 2.09
CA ALA A 241 -2.13 -23.48 2.60
C ALA A 241 -2.09 -23.43 4.14
N THR A 242 -0.91 -23.14 4.67
CA THR A 242 -0.67 -22.77 6.08
C THR A 242 -0.23 -21.31 6.11
N LEU A 243 -0.81 -20.51 7.00
CA LEU A 243 -0.50 -19.09 7.12
C LEU A 243 0.44 -18.83 8.31
N VAL A 244 1.58 -18.21 8.05
CA VAL A 244 2.56 -17.76 9.05
C VAL A 244 2.33 -16.28 9.33
N LEU A 245 2.28 -15.90 10.61
CA LEU A 245 2.03 -14.54 11.07
C LEU A 245 3.29 -13.90 11.65
N ALA A 246 3.80 -12.87 10.97
CA ALA A 246 4.86 -12.01 11.48
C ALA A 246 4.26 -10.91 12.38
N ARG A 247 4.82 -10.75 13.59
CA ARG A 247 4.27 -9.85 14.60
C ARG A 247 4.49 -8.39 14.22
N GLU A 248 3.43 -7.60 14.39
CA GLU A 248 3.48 -6.14 14.36
C GLU A 248 3.16 -5.59 15.74
N ASN A 249 4.15 -4.95 16.36
CA ASN A 249 3.98 -4.37 17.68
C ASN A 249 4.84 -3.11 17.83
N LEU A 250 4.25 -2.07 18.41
CA LEU A 250 4.92 -0.82 18.75
C LEU A 250 5.76 -0.91 20.04
N THR A 251 5.50 -1.89 20.92
CA THR A 251 6.10 -1.95 22.27
C THR A 251 7.15 -3.04 22.45
N GLY A 252 7.65 -3.64 21.36
CA GLY A 252 8.71 -4.64 21.38
C GLY A 252 9.40 -4.78 20.02
N THR A 253 10.61 -5.32 20.00
CA THR A 253 11.36 -5.55 18.76
C THR A 253 11.06 -6.95 18.23
N PHE A 254 10.17 -7.03 17.25
CA PHE A 254 9.92 -8.26 16.49
C PHE A 254 10.47 -8.07 15.09
N ASN A 255 11.41 -8.92 14.68
CA ASN A 255 11.96 -8.89 13.33
C ASN A 255 10.87 -9.27 12.33
N ASN A 256 10.61 -8.37 11.37
CA ASN A 256 9.52 -8.52 10.42
C ASN A 256 9.86 -7.82 9.09
N THR A 257 10.20 -8.62 8.08
CA THR A 257 10.47 -8.18 6.70
C THR A 257 9.25 -7.63 5.97
N LEU A 258 8.04 -8.01 6.40
CA LEU A 258 6.76 -7.54 5.85
C LEU A 258 6.27 -6.23 6.48
N ALA A 259 6.96 -5.71 7.50
CA ALA A 259 6.69 -4.42 8.14
C ALA A 259 7.98 -3.81 8.73
N GLY A 260 9.01 -3.66 7.89
CA GLY A 260 10.37 -3.38 8.31
C GLY A 260 10.58 -2.02 8.99
N TYR A 261 9.61 -1.11 8.88
CA TYR A 261 9.61 0.17 9.60
C TYR A 261 9.55 0.01 11.12
N TYR A 262 9.04 -1.13 11.64
CA TYR A 262 9.11 -1.44 13.07
C TYR A 262 10.54 -1.74 13.55
N ASN A 263 11.41 -2.23 12.66
CA ASN A 263 12.81 -2.53 12.96
C ASN A 263 13.76 -1.37 12.61
N CYS A 264 13.25 -0.30 11.99
CA CYS A 264 14.03 0.86 11.57
C CYS A 264 13.60 2.13 12.31
N PRO A 265 14.11 2.42 13.53
CA PRO A 265 13.65 3.56 14.32
C PRO A 265 13.73 4.91 13.61
N ASN A 266 14.77 5.14 12.81
CA ASN A 266 14.94 6.40 12.09
C ASN A 266 13.85 6.66 11.04
N SER A 267 13.19 5.61 10.51
CA SER A 267 12.04 5.76 9.60
C SER A 267 10.85 6.46 10.27
N ASN A 268 10.78 6.44 11.61
CA ASN A 268 9.74 7.05 12.43
C ASN A 268 10.21 8.31 13.19
N LYS A 269 11.37 8.88 12.82
CA LYS A 269 11.94 10.08 13.44
C LYS A 269 11.92 11.27 12.48
N ALA A 270 12.24 12.45 13.02
CA ALA A 270 12.29 13.71 12.27
C ALA A 270 13.21 13.68 11.04
N VAL A 271 14.25 12.82 11.05
CA VAL A 271 15.16 12.66 9.91
C VAL A 271 14.47 12.13 8.66
N ASN A 272 13.35 11.41 8.80
CA ASN A 272 12.57 10.86 7.69
C ASN A 272 11.30 11.68 7.37
N LEU A 273 11.23 12.97 7.74
CA LEU A 273 10.08 13.84 7.45
C LEU A 273 10.21 14.63 6.13
N GLY A 274 11.19 14.31 5.29
CA GLY A 274 11.45 15.03 4.03
C GLY A 274 10.23 15.08 3.11
N GLY A 275 9.64 13.91 2.81
CA GLY A 275 8.43 13.81 1.98
C GLY A 275 7.23 14.52 2.60
N THR A 276 7.01 14.36 3.90
CA THR A 276 5.93 15.04 4.64
C THR A 276 6.03 16.57 4.57
N ASN A 277 7.23 17.12 4.77
CA ASN A 277 7.45 18.56 4.70
C ASN A 277 7.23 19.09 3.27
N ALA A 278 7.72 18.35 2.27
CA ALA A 278 7.52 18.66 0.86
C ALA A 278 6.04 18.60 0.44
N THR A 279 5.31 17.59 0.91
CA THR A 279 3.85 17.44 0.74
C THR A 279 3.11 18.65 1.32
N THR A 280 3.49 19.08 2.53
CA THR A 280 2.86 20.24 3.19
C THR A 280 3.07 21.53 2.39
N LYS A 281 4.28 21.73 1.86
CA LYS A 281 4.57 22.87 0.98
C LYS A 281 3.72 22.83 -0.29
N TRP A 282 3.68 21.70 -0.98
CA TRP A 282 2.88 21.54 -2.18
C TRP A 282 1.38 21.73 -1.92
N ALA A 283 0.85 21.16 -0.84
CA ALA A 283 -0.54 21.34 -0.42
C ALA A 283 -0.93 22.80 -0.21
N SER A 284 -0.01 23.63 0.33
CA SER A 284 -0.26 25.06 0.48
C SER A 284 -0.43 25.82 -0.84
N ILE A 285 0.08 25.26 -1.94
CA ILE A 285 0.03 25.84 -3.28
C ILE A 285 -1.25 25.36 -4.00
N TYR A 286 -1.40 24.05 -4.21
CA TYR A 286 -2.50 23.55 -5.05
C TYR A 286 -3.88 23.70 -4.38
N LEU A 287 -3.95 23.68 -3.03
CA LEU A 287 -5.21 23.88 -2.29
C LEU A 287 -5.50 25.33 -1.95
N ALA A 288 -4.68 26.31 -2.36
CA ALA A 288 -4.91 27.70 -2.01
C ALA A 288 -6.30 28.18 -2.46
N ASN A 289 -6.66 27.88 -3.72
CA ASN A 289 -7.95 28.25 -4.29
C ASN A 289 -9.10 27.43 -3.68
N ALA A 290 -8.95 26.11 -3.53
CA ALA A 290 -9.93 25.26 -2.87
C ALA A 290 -10.27 25.76 -1.47
N THR A 291 -9.23 26.03 -0.67
CA THR A 291 -9.36 26.49 0.72
C THR A 291 -10.08 27.83 0.79
N ALA A 292 -9.74 28.78 -0.09
CA ALA A 292 -10.43 30.07 -0.15
C ALA A 292 -11.93 29.92 -0.49
N ARG A 293 -12.28 29.03 -1.44
CA ARG A 293 -13.69 28.74 -1.78
C ARG A 293 -14.44 28.11 -0.59
N LEU A 294 -13.86 27.08 0.02
CA LEU A 294 -14.50 26.34 1.11
C LEU A 294 -14.61 27.19 2.39
N HIS A 295 -13.64 28.06 2.65
CA HIS A 295 -13.70 28.99 3.77
C HIS A 295 -14.88 29.97 3.67
N ALA A 296 -15.22 30.43 2.47
CA ALA A 296 -16.38 31.31 2.26
C ALA A 296 -17.72 30.63 2.58
N ASP A 297 -17.78 29.30 2.46
CA ASP A 297 -18.94 28.46 2.76
C ASP A 297 -19.00 28.01 4.24
N ALA A 298 -18.07 28.45 5.09
CA ALA A 298 -17.92 28.03 6.48
C ALA A 298 -17.85 29.21 7.48
N PRO A 299 -18.82 30.15 7.47
CA PRO A 299 -18.76 31.34 8.32
C PRO A 299 -18.72 30.97 9.82
N GLY A 300 -17.69 31.42 10.53
CA GLY A 300 -17.48 31.09 11.95
C GLY A 300 -16.61 29.84 12.18
N PHE A 301 -16.29 29.09 11.12
CA PHE A 301 -15.34 27.98 11.15
C PHE A 301 -14.08 28.37 10.38
N ASN A 302 -12.93 28.41 11.06
CA ASN A 302 -11.66 28.68 10.40
C ASN A 302 -11.22 27.46 9.56
N TRP A 303 -11.72 27.38 8.32
CA TRP A 303 -11.37 26.34 7.35
C TRP A 303 -9.95 26.57 6.82
N THR A 304 -9.06 25.58 7.01
CA THR A 304 -7.63 25.67 6.69
C THR A 304 -7.24 24.77 5.52
N VAL A 305 -6.02 24.93 5.01
CA VAL A 305 -5.44 24.04 3.98
C VAL A 305 -5.42 22.58 4.46
N THR A 306 -5.07 22.35 5.73
CA THR A 306 -5.11 21.01 6.34
C THR A 306 -6.53 20.42 6.34
N ASP A 307 -7.56 21.24 6.57
CA ASP A 307 -8.94 20.79 6.49
C ASP A 307 -9.33 20.42 5.05
N SER A 308 -8.91 21.22 4.05
CA SER A 308 -9.09 20.88 2.63
C SER A 308 -8.43 19.55 2.25
N TYR A 309 -7.18 19.31 2.68
CA TYR A 309 -6.47 18.07 2.42
C TYR A 309 -7.13 16.85 3.10
N ASN A 310 -7.59 17.04 4.34
CA ASN A 310 -8.34 16.02 5.08
C ASN A 310 -9.72 15.75 4.44
N ALA A 311 -10.35 16.75 3.84
CA ALA A 311 -11.59 16.59 3.08
C ALA A 311 -11.38 15.77 1.80
N GLN A 312 -10.26 15.93 1.09
CA GLN A 312 -9.90 15.03 -0.03
C GLN A 312 -9.71 13.60 0.46
N SER A 313 -9.01 13.42 1.58
CA SER A 313 -8.83 12.10 2.19
C SER A 313 -10.16 11.48 2.65
N LEU A 314 -11.11 12.28 3.17
CA LEU A 314 -12.46 11.85 3.52
C LEU A 314 -13.22 11.35 2.29
N CYS A 315 -13.11 12.01 1.15
CA CYS A 315 -13.71 11.51 -0.10
C CYS A 315 -13.22 10.10 -0.42
N ALA A 316 -11.90 9.85 -0.38
CA ALA A 316 -11.35 8.53 -0.65
C ALA A 316 -11.88 7.46 0.32
N TYR A 317 -11.77 7.73 1.63
CA TYR A 317 -12.20 6.77 2.66
C TYR A 317 -13.70 6.52 2.72
N GLU A 318 -14.53 7.58 2.61
CA GLU A 318 -15.99 7.42 2.59
C GLU A 318 -16.46 6.72 1.32
N THR A 319 -15.81 6.94 0.17
CA THR A 319 -16.17 6.23 -1.06
C THR A 319 -16.00 4.72 -0.86
N VAL A 320 -14.83 4.25 -0.44
CA VAL A 320 -14.60 2.79 -0.29
C VAL A 320 -15.38 2.18 0.88
N ALA A 321 -15.66 2.95 1.93
CA ALA A 321 -16.34 2.45 3.12
C ALA A 321 -17.88 2.51 3.04
N LEU A 322 -18.41 3.56 2.43
CA LEU A 322 -19.84 3.91 2.41
C LEU A 322 -20.45 3.89 1.00
N GLY A 323 -19.61 3.68 -0.02
CA GLY A 323 -19.99 3.63 -1.43
C GLY A 323 -20.13 5.02 -2.09
N TYR A 324 -20.13 6.11 -1.32
CA TYR A 324 -20.23 7.47 -1.84
C TYR A 324 -19.69 8.47 -0.80
N SER A 325 -19.15 9.60 -1.28
CA SER A 325 -18.81 10.73 -0.43
C SER A 325 -19.21 12.07 -1.04
N ALA A 326 -19.87 12.90 -0.24
CA ALA A 326 -20.20 14.27 -0.60
C ALA A 326 -18.96 15.19 -0.67
N PHE A 327 -17.83 14.78 -0.06
CA PHE A 327 -16.58 15.55 -0.12
C PHE A 327 -15.96 15.55 -1.52
N CYS A 328 -16.24 14.55 -2.37
CA CYS A 328 -15.57 14.41 -3.66
C CYS A 328 -15.84 15.60 -4.60
N GLY A 329 -17.08 16.11 -4.61
CA GLY A 329 -17.51 17.23 -5.46
C GLY A 329 -17.09 18.63 -4.96
N LEU A 330 -16.36 18.71 -3.84
CA LEU A 330 -15.83 19.98 -3.33
C LEU A 330 -14.62 20.48 -4.13
N PHE A 331 -13.91 19.57 -4.78
CA PHE A 331 -12.65 19.81 -5.47
C PHE A 331 -12.82 19.73 -6.99
N THR A 332 -11.97 20.44 -7.72
CA THR A 332 -11.88 20.35 -9.18
C THR A 332 -11.00 19.16 -9.59
N TYR A 333 -11.05 18.81 -10.87
CA TYR A 333 -10.19 17.77 -11.43
C TYR A 333 -8.70 18.06 -11.21
N GLU A 334 -8.24 19.28 -11.50
CA GLU A 334 -6.85 19.71 -11.26
C GLU A 334 -6.44 19.64 -9.77
N GLU A 335 -7.38 19.88 -8.85
CA GLU A 335 -7.11 19.74 -7.40
C GLU A 335 -6.97 18.27 -6.98
N TRP A 336 -7.60 17.33 -7.70
CA TRP A 336 -7.39 15.89 -7.53
C TRP A 336 -6.04 15.44 -8.11
N GLU A 337 -5.65 15.96 -9.26
CA GLU A 337 -4.29 15.72 -9.80
C GLU A 337 -3.21 16.26 -8.84
N GLY A 338 -3.49 17.40 -8.19
CA GLY A 338 -2.65 17.94 -7.12
C GLY A 338 -2.59 17.05 -5.88
N TYR A 339 -3.69 16.36 -5.52
CA TYR A 339 -3.72 15.39 -4.42
C TYR A 339 -2.87 14.16 -4.73
N GLU A 340 -3.03 13.56 -5.92
CA GLU A 340 -2.17 12.46 -6.38
C GLU A 340 -0.69 12.84 -6.27
N TYR A 341 -0.32 13.98 -6.86
CA TYR A 341 1.06 14.47 -6.86
C TYR A 341 1.59 14.73 -5.44
N SER A 342 0.73 15.12 -4.51
CA SER A 342 1.10 15.30 -3.10
C SER A 342 1.45 13.97 -2.42
N VAL A 343 0.74 12.89 -2.77
CA VAL A 343 1.03 11.54 -2.29
C VAL A 343 2.33 11.03 -2.92
N ASP A 344 2.55 11.29 -4.21
CA ASP A 344 3.78 10.93 -4.91
C ASP A 344 5.02 11.52 -4.24
N ILE A 345 4.98 12.83 -3.92
CA ILE A 345 6.04 13.50 -3.14
C ILE A 345 6.23 12.84 -1.77
N ASN A 346 5.13 12.47 -1.11
CA ASN A 346 5.17 11.85 0.21
C ASN A 346 5.92 10.52 0.17
N PHE A 347 5.53 9.61 -0.72
CA PHE A 347 6.15 8.30 -0.89
C PHE A 347 7.61 8.42 -1.34
N ALA A 348 7.89 9.29 -2.30
CA ALA A 348 9.26 9.58 -2.76
C ALA A 348 10.20 9.91 -1.58
N GLY A 349 9.77 10.80 -0.69
CA GLY A 349 10.58 11.33 0.41
C GLY A 349 10.50 10.61 1.75
N ASN A 350 9.50 9.75 1.97
CA ASN A 350 9.33 9.05 3.25
C ASN A 350 9.62 7.54 3.15
N ASN A 351 9.44 6.95 1.97
CA ASN A 351 9.48 5.49 1.81
C ASN A 351 10.36 5.02 0.65
N MET A 352 10.64 5.90 -0.32
CA MET A 352 11.38 5.53 -1.53
C MET A 352 12.76 6.20 -1.63
N PHE A 353 13.27 6.41 -2.84
CA PHE A 353 14.64 6.85 -3.12
C PHE A 353 15.03 8.20 -2.52
N ASN A 354 14.09 9.07 -2.15
CA ASN A 354 14.40 10.33 -1.48
C ASN A 354 14.29 10.27 0.06
N SER A 355 14.01 9.08 0.60
CA SER A 355 14.06 8.80 2.04
C SER A 355 15.45 8.34 2.49
N PRO A 356 15.97 8.80 3.64
CA PRO A 356 17.20 8.24 4.23
C PRO A 356 17.08 6.78 4.65
N THR A 357 15.87 6.24 4.74
CA THR A 357 15.63 4.87 5.21
C THR A 357 14.95 3.98 4.17
N GLY A 358 14.72 4.50 2.96
CA GLY A 358 13.92 3.83 1.93
C GLY A 358 14.42 2.42 1.60
N ARG A 359 15.73 2.25 1.36
CA ARG A 359 16.30 0.91 1.13
C ARG A 359 16.28 0.06 2.40
N ALA A 360 16.70 0.66 3.52
CA ALA A 360 16.87 -0.06 4.77
C ALA A 360 15.56 -0.70 5.27
N VAL A 361 14.42 -0.04 5.10
CA VAL A 361 13.10 -0.58 5.51
C VAL A 361 12.71 -1.83 4.71
N GLY A 362 13.08 -1.94 3.44
CA GLY A 362 12.69 -3.05 2.56
C GLY A 362 13.72 -4.17 2.41
N VAL A 363 14.98 -3.96 2.80
CA VAL A 363 16.10 -4.84 2.41
C VAL A 363 16.00 -6.27 2.96
N GLY A 364 15.38 -6.48 4.11
CA GLY A 364 15.15 -7.81 4.65
C GLY A 364 14.30 -8.69 3.72
N TYR A 365 13.26 -8.15 3.10
CA TYR A 365 12.44 -8.90 2.13
C TYR A 365 13.22 -9.22 0.85
N VAL A 366 14.12 -8.33 0.43
CA VAL A 366 15.02 -8.60 -0.70
C VAL A 366 15.89 -9.81 -0.40
N GLN A 367 16.47 -9.91 0.81
CA GLN A 367 17.27 -11.07 1.21
C GLN A 367 16.45 -12.37 1.22
N GLU A 368 15.18 -12.33 1.66
CA GLU A 368 14.28 -13.48 1.59
C GLU A 368 14.00 -13.94 0.14
N ILE A 369 13.80 -13.01 -0.79
CA ILE A 369 13.62 -13.36 -2.20
C ILE A 369 14.87 -14.00 -2.79
N LEU A 370 16.06 -13.48 -2.47
CA LEU A 370 17.33 -14.10 -2.89
C LEU A 370 17.46 -15.52 -2.32
N ALA A 371 17.21 -15.70 -1.02
CA ALA A 371 17.24 -17.01 -0.38
C ALA A 371 16.29 -18.03 -1.01
N ARG A 372 15.08 -17.61 -1.41
CA ARG A 372 14.12 -18.45 -2.14
C ARG A 372 14.61 -18.83 -3.54
N LEU A 373 15.20 -17.90 -4.28
CA LEU A 373 15.67 -18.11 -5.66
C LEU A 373 17.01 -18.87 -5.72
N GLU A 374 17.84 -18.75 -4.69
CA GLU A 374 19.10 -19.47 -4.53
C GLU A 374 18.94 -20.79 -3.74
N HIS A 375 17.71 -21.12 -3.33
CA HIS A 375 17.33 -22.35 -2.64
C HIS A 375 18.13 -22.61 -1.35
N HIS A 376 18.23 -21.60 -0.48
CA HIS A 376 18.82 -21.76 0.86
C HIS A 376 18.00 -21.03 1.93
N VAL A 377 18.18 -21.46 3.17
CA VAL A 377 17.61 -20.79 4.34
C VAL A 377 18.52 -19.67 4.84
N ILE A 378 18.00 -18.74 5.65
CA ILE A 378 18.78 -17.64 6.22
C ILE A 378 19.18 -17.99 7.66
N THR A 379 20.48 -18.13 7.91
CA THR A 379 21.01 -18.65 9.18
C THR A 379 21.59 -17.59 10.12
N SER A 380 21.79 -16.36 9.63
CA SER A 380 22.40 -15.26 10.35
C SER A 380 21.43 -14.09 10.50
N PRO A 381 21.50 -13.34 11.62
CA PRO A 381 20.73 -12.14 11.77
C PRO A 381 21.28 -11.05 10.85
N GLU A 382 20.44 -10.56 9.95
CA GLU A 382 20.72 -9.43 9.07
C GLU A 382 19.42 -8.63 8.86
N ALA A 383 19.54 -7.30 8.78
CA ALA A 383 18.40 -6.41 8.56
C ALA A 383 17.18 -6.74 9.47
N GLN A 384 16.02 -7.04 8.86
CA GLN A 384 14.78 -7.41 9.55
C GLN A 384 14.49 -8.93 9.56
N ILE A 385 15.46 -9.76 9.20
CA ILE A 385 15.29 -11.22 9.13
C ILE A 385 14.94 -11.78 10.50
N ASN A 386 13.93 -12.66 10.53
CA ASN A 386 13.62 -13.45 11.71
C ASN A 386 14.23 -14.84 11.54
N VAL A 387 15.47 -15.01 12.00
CA VAL A 387 16.24 -16.25 11.84
C VAL A 387 15.49 -17.48 12.37
N THR A 388 14.59 -17.34 13.36
CA THR A 388 13.80 -18.49 13.84
C THR A 388 12.79 -18.98 12.79
N LEU A 389 12.19 -18.07 12.03
CA LEU A 389 11.25 -18.38 10.95
C LEU A 389 11.99 -18.73 9.66
N ASP A 390 13.06 -17.99 9.34
CA ASP A 390 13.71 -18.04 8.03
C ASP A 390 14.80 -19.13 7.93
N ASN A 391 15.23 -19.69 9.08
CA ASN A 391 16.10 -20.87 9.17
C ASN A 391 15.30 -22.19 9.26
N ASN A 392 14.01 -22.19 8.92
CA ASN A 392 13.15 -23.35 9.07
C ASN A 392 12.23 -23.52 7.87
N THR A 393 12.40 -24.60 7.13
CA THR A 393 11.61 -24.89 5.91
C THR A 393 10.12 -25.11 6.18
N ALA A 394 9.72 -25.33 7.43
CA ALA A 394 8.31 -25.39 7.82
C ALA A 394 7.62 -24.00 7.80
N THR A 395 8.38 -22.92 7.99
CA THR A 395 7.90 -21.53 8.02
C THR A 395 8.41 -20.69 6.85
N PHE A 396 9.52 -21.12 6.23
CA PHE A 396 10.18 -20.49 5.10
C PHE A 396 10.66 -21.56 4.10
N PRO A 397 9.74 -22.16 3.31
CA PRO A 397 10.11 -23.19 2.34
C PRO A 397 10.88 -22.59 1.16
N ILE A 398 11.96 -23.27 0.75
CA ILE A 398 12.90 -22.80 -0.29
C ILE A 398 12.70 -23.49 -1.65
N ASN A 399 11.79 -24.46 -1.73
CA ASN A 399 11.49 -25.22 -2.95
C ASN A 399 10.00 -25.11 -3.35
N GLN A 400 9.35 -24.03 -2.91
CA GLN A 400 7.94 -23.79 -3.15
C GLN A 400 7.75 -22.95 -4.41
N SER A 401 6.94 -23.43 -5.36
CA SER A 401 6.63 -22.70 -6.60
C SER A 401 5.61 -21.57 -6.42
N LEU A 402 4.77 -21.60 -5.39
CA LEU A 402 3.78 -20.55 -5.10
C LEU A 402 4.04 -19.93 -3.73
N ASN A 403 4.56 -18.70 -3.69
CA ASN A 403 4.82 -17.97 -2.45
C ASN A 403 3.90 -16.76 -2.38
N PHE A 404 3.07 -16.69 -1.34
CA PHE A 404 2.13 -15.59 -1.11
C PHE A 404 2.50 -14.85 0.18
N ASP A 405 2.97 -13.62 0.03
CA ASP A 405 3.27 -12.73 1.15
C ASP A 405 2.32 -11.51 1.11
N PHE A 406 1.93 -11.01 2.29
CA PHE A 406 1.05 -9.85 2.43
C PHE A 406 1.70 -8.78 3.32
N SER A 407 1.73 -7.53 2.85
CA SER A 407 2.43 -6.40 3.48
C SER A 407 1.64 -5.09 3.35
N HIS A 408 2.25 -3.97 3.75
CA HIS A 408 1.66 -2.62 3.69
C HIS A 408 2.29 -1.82 2.55
N ASP A 409 1.57 -0.82 2.04
CA ASP A 409 2.02 0.13 1.00
C ASP A 409 3.46 0.62 1.26
N THR A 410 3.65 1.35 2.34
CA THR A 410 4.94 1.95 2.73
C THR A 410 6.10 0.96 2.80
N ASN A 411 5.83 -0.32 3.08
CA ASN A 411 6.84 -1.38 3.09
C ASN A 411 7.11 -1.91 1.68
N ILE A 412 6.08 -2.07 0.84
CA ILE A 412 6.24 -2.43 -0.59
C ILE A 412 7.05 -1.34 -1.30
N ALA A 413 6.82 -0.05 -1.00
CA ALA A 413 7.54 1.07 -1.62
C ALA A 413 9.02 1.03 -1.27
N ALA A 414 9.31 0.72 0.00
CA ALA A 414 10.66 0.50 0.49
C ALA A 414 11.32 -0.74 -0.14
N ILE A 415 10.55 -1.82 -0.37
CA ILE A 415 11.04 -3.04 -1.05
C ILE A 415 11.39 -2.76 -2.51
N ILE A 416 10.56 -2.03 -3.25
CA ILE A 416 10.85 -1.58 -4.62
C ILE A 416 12.14 -0.75 -4.64
N THR A 417 12.32 0.11 -3.64
CA THR A 417 13.53 0.92 -3.48
C THR A 417 14.76 0.07 -3.13
N ALA A 418 14.60 -0.94 -2.27
CA ALA A 418 15.66 -1.86 -1.86
C ALA A 418 16.13 -2.78 -3.00
N PHE A 419 15.21 -3.24 -3.87
CA PHE A 419 15.58 -3.91 -5.12
C PHE A 419 16.35 -2.99 -6.07
N GLY A 420 16.15 -1.67 -5.95
CA GLY A 420 16.89 -0.67 -6.72
C GLY A 420 16.23 -0.29 -8.04
N PHE A 421 14.89 -0.26 -8.10
CA PHE A 421 14.14 0.25 -9.26
C PHE A 421 14.28 1.77 -9.45
N THR A 422 15.48 2.23 -9.85
CA THR A 422 15.86 3.65 -10.01
C THR A 422 15.03 4.42 -11.03
N GLN A 423 14.26 3.73 -11.88
CA GLN A 423 13.22 4.38 -12.69
C GLN A 423 12.17 5.17 -11.87
N PHE A 424 12.06 4.90 -10.55
CA PHE A 424 11.22 5.64 -9.61
C PHE A 424 12.02 6.61 -8.72
N ALA A 425 13.28 6.92 -9.04
CA ALA A 425 14.14 7.75 -8.20
C ALA A 425 14.04 9.26 -8.46
N GLU A 426 13.21 9.69 -9.41
CA GLU A 426 13.02 11.09 -9.77
C GLU A 426 12.64 11.94 -8.55
N VAL A 427 13.34 13.07 -8.37
CA VAL A 427 12.99 14.06 -7.35
C VAL A 427 11.88 14.94 -7.87
N LEU A 428 10.69 14.84 -7.26
CA LEU A 428 9.50 15.56 -7.70
C LEU A 428 9.53 17.02 -7.19
N PRO A 429 9.43 18.04 -8.07
CA PRO A 429 9.37 19.44 -7.62
C PRO A 429 8.15 19.73 -6.75
N THR A 430 8.26 20.68 -5.82
CA THR A 430 7.24 20.98 -4.79
C THR A 430 6.41 22.22 -5.08
N ASP A 431 6.44 22.70 -6.32
CA ASP A 431 5.81 23.94 -6.78
C ASP A 431 4.99 23.78 -8.07
N HIS A 432 5.06 22.64 -8.75
CA HIS A 432 4.24 22.31 -9.91
C HIS A 432 4.13 20.79 -10.10
N ILE A 433 3.11 20.33 -10.84
CA ILE A 433 2.91 18.93 -11.20
C ILE A 433 3.79 18.55 -12.39
N VAL A 434 4.57 17.48 -12.26
CA VAL A 434 5.23 16.81 -13.40
C VAL A 434 4.26 15.79 -13.99
N ARG A 435 3.75 16.08 -15.19
CA ARG A 435 2.69 15.28 -15.83
C ARG A 435 3.14 13.88 -16.25
N ASN A 436 4.35 13.76 -16.81
CA ASN A 436 4.91 12.51 -17.32
C ASN A 436 5.94 11.89 -16.36
N ARG A 437 5.67 11.94 -15.06
CA ARG A 437 6.53 11.36 -14.02
C ARG A 437 6.38 9.84 -13.97
N SER A 438 7.45 9.15 -13.59
CA SER A 438 7.44 7.68 -13.50
C SER A 438 6.86 7.16 -12.18
N LEU A 439 6.92 7.98 -11.12
CA LEU A 439 6.38 7.66 -9.80
C LEU A 439 4.96 8.24 -9.69
N ILE A 440 3.97 7.36 -9.78
CA ILE A 440 2.54 7.64 -9.57
C ILE A 440 2.03 6.58 -8.60
N VAL A 441 1.77 6.96 -7.35
CA VAL A 441 1.51 6.04 -6.23
C VAL A 441 0.21 5.27 -6.46
N SER A 442 -0.82 5.88 -7.03
CA SER A 442 -2.06 5.16 -7.38
C SER A 442 -1.87 4.06 -8.44
N HIS A 443 -0.84 4.14 -9.27
CA HIS A 443 -0.49 3.10 -10.26
C HIS A 443 0.39 2.01 -9.65
N MET A 444 1.15 2.34 -8.61
CA MET A 444 2.09 1.43 -7.97
C MET A 444 1.41 0.69 -6.82
N GLU A 445 0.84 1.43 -5.89
CA GLU A 445 0.38 0.97 -4.58
C GLU A 445 -1.02 1.46 -4.19
N PRO A 446 -2.05 1.30 -5.06
CA PRO A 446 -3.44 1.46 -4.63
C PRO A 446 -3.79 0.39 -3.57
N PHE A 447 -4.97 0.47 -2.96
CA PHE A 447 -5.43 -0.65 -2.13
C PHE A 447 -5.44 -1.94 -2.97
N GLY A 448 -5.08 -3.08 -2.37
CA GLY A 448 -5.00 -4.36 -3.09
C GLY A 448 -3.91 -4.45 -4.16
N ALA A 449 -2.93 -3.52 -4.15
CA ALA A 449 -1.73 -3.62 -4.98
C ALA A 449 -1.00 -4.96 -4.78
N ARG A 450 -0.22 -5.36 -5.78
CA ARG A 450 0.63 -6.56 -5.72
C ARG A 450 1.85 -6.39 -6.58
N LEU A 451 2.97 -6.89 -6.06
CA LEU A 451 4.21 -7.09 -6.78
C LEU A 451 4.36 -8.60 -7.01
N ASP A 452 4.31 -9.02 -8.27
CA ASP A 452 4.54 -10.40 -8.68
C ASP A 452 5.96 -10.54 -9.21
N ILE A 453 6.69 -11.54 -8.72
CA ILE A 453 8.02 -11.90 -9.18
C ILE A 453 7.94 -13.31 -9.76
N GLU A 454 7.93 -13.40 -11.09
CA GLU A 454 7.88 -14.65 -11.83
C GLU A 454 9.28 -15.15 -12.15
N VAL A 455 9.48 -16.47 -12.07
CA VAL A 455 10.63 -17.17 -12.62
C VAL A 455 10.17 -17.94 -13.85
N ILE A 456 10.81 -17.70 -14.98
CA ILE A 456 10.38 -18.20 -16.29
C ILE A 456 11.50 -19.03 -16.92
N ASN A 457 11.21 -20.28 -17.25
CA ASN A 457 12.12 -21.12 -18.02
C ASN A 457 11.79 -21.06 -19.51
N THR A 458 12.84 -21.04 -20.32
CA THR A 458 12.76 -21.05 -21.79
C THR A 458 13.65 -22.17 -22.36
N PRO A 459 13.31 -22.75 -23.53
CA PRO A 459 14.08 -23.84 -24.13
C PRO A 459 15.46 -23.40 -24.64
N SER A 460 15.64 -22.11 -24.92
CA SER A 460 16.87 -21.45 -25.34
C SER A 460 16.73 -19.94 -25.07
N PRO A 461 17.79 -19.12 -25.19
CA PRO A 461 17.71 -17.70 -24.91
C PRO A 461 16.62 -17.04 -25.76
N LEU A 462 15.82 -16.17 -25.14
CA LEU A 462 14.74 -15.45 -25.80
C LEU A 462 15.20 -14.03 -26.14
N SER A 463 15.04 -13.65 -27.41
CA SER A 463 15.33 -12.28 -27.84
C SER A 463 14.45 -11.27 -27.09
N GLY A 464 15.05 -10.13 -26.72
CA GLY A 464 14.37 -9.06 -25.99
C GLY A 464 13.45 -8.19 -26.85
N ASP A 465 13.61 -8.23 -28.19
CA ASP A 465 12.69 -7.60 -29.14
C ASP A 465 11.49 -8.54 -29.32
N ARG A 466 10.37 -8.16 -28.70
CA ARG A 466 9.11 -8.92 -28.72
C ARG A 466 8.11 -8.28 -29.66
N CYS A 467 8.28 -6.99 -29.97
CA CYS A 467 7.39 -6.24 -30.85
C CYS A 467 7.39 -6.79 -32.29
N ASN A 468 8.51 -7.36 -32.74
CA ASN A 468 8.66 -8.00 -34.05
C ASN A 468 8.41 -9.52 -34.05
N GLY A 469 7.91 -10.06 -32.94
CA GLY A 469 7.57 -11.47 -32.79
C GLY A 469 8.45 -12.21 -31.76
N THR A 470 8.07 -13.45 -31.47
CA THR A 470 8.82 -14.31 -30.55
C THR A 470 9.95 -15.02 -31.27
N VAL A 471 11.20 -14.70 -30.93
CA VAL A 471 12.38 -15.36 -31.49
C VAL A 471 13.23 -15.98 -30.38
N TYR A 472 13.46 -17.28 -30.51
CA TYR A 472 14.43 -18.01 -29.72
C TYR A 472 15.80 -17.98 -30.42
N GLU A 473 16.82 -17.54 -29.69
CA GLU A 473 18.19 -17.48 -30.14
C GLU A 473 18.90 -18.82 -29.91
N ALA A 474 20.00 -19.06 -30.64
CA ALA A 474 20.77 -20.28 -30.48
C ALA A 474 21.53 -20.24 -29.14
N GLY A 475 21.21 -21.16 -28.22
CA GLY A 475 21.86 -21.25 -26.93
C GLY A 475 21.25 -22.33 -26.03
N PRO A 476 21.79 -22.51 -24.82
CA PRO A 476 21.22 -23.45 -23.84
C PRO A 476 19.89 -22.92 -23.27
N PRO A 477 19.06 -23.78 -22.65
CA PRO A 477 17.90 -23.33 -21.88
C PRO A 477 18.26 -22.20 -20.93
N THR A 478 17.41 -21.17 -20.87
CA THR A 478 17.67 -19.95 -20.10
C THR A 478 16.52 -19.68 -19.16
N THR A 479 16.84 -19.21 -17.95
CA THR A 479 15.86 -18.81 -16.95
C THR A 479 15.87 -17.31 -16.80
N TYR A 480 14.68 -16.72 -16.74
CA TYR A 480 14.44 -15.29 -16.60
C TYR A 480 13.68 -15.00 -15.32
N VAL A 481 13.84 -13.78 -14.82
CA VAL A 481 12.97 -13.18 -13.82
C VAL A 481 12.16 -12.06 -14.45
N HIS A 482 10.90 -11.93 -14.04
CA HIS A 482 9.97 -10.93 -14.53
C HIS A 482 9.20 -10.33 -13.35
N PHE A 483 9.16 -9.00 -13.29
CA PHE A 483 8.48 -8.26 -12.23
C PHE A 483 7.22 -7.61 -12.79
N LEU A 484 6.09 -7.80 -12.13
CA LEU A 484 4.85 -7.08 -12.42
C LEU A 484 4.40 -6.31 -11.18
N LEU A 485 4.07 -5.04 -11.34
CA LEU A 485 3.49 -4.22 -10.29
C LEU A 485 2.07 -3.82 -10.69
N SER A 486 1.09 -4.25 -9.90
CA SER A 486 -0.33 -3.97 -10.11
C SER A 486 -0.83 -4.35 -11.52
N GLN A 487 -0.41 -5.52 -12.01
CA GLN A 487 -0.67 -6.09 -13.35
C GLN A 487 0.03 -5.39 -14.52
N ARG A 488 1.11 -4.65 -14.27
CA ARG A 488 1.95 -4.08 -15.32
C ARG A 488 3.40 -4.50 -15.18
N THR A 489 4.03 -4.88 -16.29
CA THR A 489 5.45 -5.21 -16.33
C THR A 489 6.31 -4.03 -15.87
N LEU A 490 7.22 -4.29 -14.93
CA LEU A 490 8.33 -3.41 -14.58
C LEU A 490 9.53 -3.73 -15.48
N PRO A 491 9.92 -2.85 -16.41
CA PRO A 491 11.04 -3.13 -17.30
C PRO A 491 12.37 -3.07 -16.57
N LEU A 492 12.93 -4.24 -16.26
CA LEU A 492 14.14 -4.36 -15.45
C LEU A 492 15.32 -3.59 -16.05
N GLY A 493 15.45 -3.58 -17.38
CA GLY A 493 16.49 -2.83 -18.10
C GLY A 493 16.57 -1.33 -17.79
N LYS A 494 15.46 -0.69 -17.42
CA LYS A 494 15.45 0.75 -17.09
C LYS A 494 16.22 1.08 -15.82
N SER A 495 16.21 0.15 -14.86
CA SER A 495 16.89 0.33 -13.57
C SER A 495 18.19 -0.47 -13.50
N PHE A 496 18.30 -1.54 -14.30
CA PHE A 496 19.40 -2.49 -14.33
C PHE A 496 19.89 -2.67 -15.78
N PRO A 497 20.82 -1.82 -16.26
CA PRO A 497 21.28 -1.84 -17.65
C PRO A 497 21.82 -3.20 -18.12
N GLU A 498 22.35 -4.02 -17.21
CA GLU A 498 22.85 -5.38 -17.48
C GLU A 498 21.75 -6.36 -17.92
N CYS A 499 20.48 -6.07 -17.60
CA CYS A 499 19.34 -6.83 -18.10
C CYS A 499 19.03 -6.54 -19.59
N GLY A 500 19.65 -5.52 -20.16
CA GLY A 500 19.42 -5.07 -21.54
C GLY A 500 18.12 -4.29 -21.70
N ASP A 501 18.00 -3.60 -22.84
CA ASP A 501 16.77 -2.91 -23.23
C ASP A 501 15.84 -3.93 -23.90
N ARG A 502 14.92 -4.51 -23.10
CA ARG A 502 14.01 -5.58 -23.52
C ARG A 502 12.56 -5.12 -23.45
N ASP A 503 11.79 -5.41 -24.50
CA ASP A 503 10.38 -5.06 -24.58
C ASP A 503 9.53 -5.85 -23.58
N ASP A 504 9.92 -7.09 -23.24
CA ASP A 504 9.26 -7.91 -22.23
C ASP A 504 9.60 -7.50 -20.79
N GLY A 505 10.56 -6.61 -20.59
CA GLY A 505 11.00 -6.21 -19.26
C GLY A 505 11.66 -7.31 -18.44
N TRP A 506 11.99 -8.46 -19.03
CA TRP A 506 12.60 -9.60 -18.35
C TRP A 506 14.10 -9.34 -18.06
N CYS A 507 14.69 -10.19 -17.22
CA CYS A 507 16.14 -10.24 -17.03
C CYS A 507 16.57 -11.68 -16.86
N GLU A 508 17.73 -12.07 -17.41
CA GLU A 508 18.29 -13.40 -17.14
C GLU A 508 18.52 -13.55 -15.62
N LEU A 509 18.05 -14.66 -15.05
CA LEU A 509 17.99 -14.85 -13.60
C LEU A 509 19.37 -14.71 -12.95
N GLN A 510 20.42 -15.30 -13.53
CA GLN A 510 21.77 -15.22 -12.95
C GLN A 510 22.33 -13.79 -13.01
N THR A 511 22.07 -13.06 -14.10
CA THR A 511 22.43 -11.64 -14.22
C THR A 511 21.73 -10.82 -13.14
N TRP A 512 20.43 -11.05 -12.95
CA TRP A 512 19.67 -10.37 -11.91
C TRP A 512 20.16 -10.72 -10.50
N LEU A 513 20.40 -11.99 -10.17
CA LEU A 513 20.93 -12.40 -8.87
C LEU A 513 22.28 -11.74 -8.57
N ASN A 514 23.17 -11.65 -9.56
CA ASN A 514 24.45 -10.95 -9.40
C ASN A 514 24.25 -9.46 -9.07
N LEU A 515 23.29 -8.79 -9.71
CA LEU A 515 22.94 -7.40 -9.42
C LEU A 515 22.35 -7.22 -8.02
N GLN A 516 21.58 -8.20 -7.55
CA GLN A 516 20.93 -8.14 -6.25
C GLN A 516 21.85 -8.50 -5.08
N SER A 517 22.94 -9.22 -5.32
CA SER A 517 23.87 -9.72 -4.29
C SER A 517 24.45 -8.62 -3.36
N ASN A 518 24.51 -7.37 -3.84
CA ASN A 518 25.05 -6.24 -3.07
C ASN A 518 23.98 -5.35 -2.41
N LYS A 519 22.68 -5.64 -2.58
CA LYS A 519 21.60 -4.75 -2.10
C LYS A 519 21.55 -4.60 -0.58
N LEU A 520 21.98 -5.62 0.17
CA LEU A 520 22.14 -5.51 1.62
C LEU A 520 23.15 -4.44 2.02
N ALA A 521 24.31 -4.42 1.36
CA ALA A 521 25.35 -3.42 1.59
C ALA A 521 24.90 -2.02 1.14
N GLU A 522 24.27 -1.91 -0.05
CA GLU A 522 23.73 -0.65 -0.56
C GLU A 522 22.66 -0.02 0.34
N ALA A 523 21.93 -0.82 1.13
CA ALA A 523 20.91 -0.30 2.04
C ALA A 523 21.48 0.38 3.29
N GLU A 524 22.76 0.15 3.59
CA GLU A 524 23.45 0.65 4.78
C GLU A 524 22.61 0.47 6.06
N TYR A 525 21.97 -0.70 6.21
CA TYR A 525 20.88 -0.92 7.16
C TYR A 525 21.16 -0.37 8.56
N GLU A 526 22.33 -0.67 9.14
CA GLU A 526 22.72 -0.22 10.47
C GLU A 526 22.81 1.30 10.58
N TYR A 527 23.46 1.96 9.60
CA TYR A 527 23.59 3.40 9.58
C TYR A 527 22.24 4.08 9.32
N SER A 528 21.50 3.62 8.31
CA SER A 528 20.18 4.11 7.95
C SER A 528 19.20 4.04 9.13
N CYS A 529 19.12 2.90 9.83
CA CYS A 529 18.11 2.66 10.86
C CYS A 529 18.50 3.14 12.26
N PHE A 530 19.78 3.06 12.62
CA PHE A 530 20.25 3.33 13.98
C PHE A 530 21.30 4.44 14.08
N GLY A 531 21.88 4.85 12.95
CA GLY A 531 22.87 5.92 12.90
C GLY A 531 22.31 7.28 13.33
N ASN A 532 23.22 8.17 13.68
CA ASN A 532 22.93 9.55 14.02
C ASN A 532 23.31 10.46 12.86
N TYR A 533 22.31 10.95 12.13
CA TYR A 533 22.49 11.89 11.02
C TYR A 533 21.42 12.99 11.10
N SER A 534 21.72 14.14 10.52
CA SER A 534 20.80 15.27 10.52
C SER A 534 19.72 15.10 9.45
N ALA A 535 18.53 15.64 9.72
CA ALA A 535 17.52 15.80 8.67
C ALA A 535 18.07 16.73 7.57
N VAL A 536 17.79 16.40 6.32
CA VAL A 536 18.20 17.19 5.15
C VAL A 536 16.98 17.67 4.38
N PRO A 537 17.10 18.73 3.56
CA PRO A 537 16.02 19.17 2.69
C PRO A 537 15.56 18.05 1.74
N TYR A 538 14.25 17.98 1.47
CA TYR A 538 13.69 17.06 0.48
C TYR A 538 14.40 17.20 -0.88
N GLY A 539 14.64 16.07 -1.55
CA GLY A 539 15.39 16.00 -2.81
C GLY A 539 16.91 15.98 -2.66
N THR A 540 17.45 16.12 -1.44
CA THR A 540 18.91 15.98 -1.20
C THR A 540 19.35 14.52 -1.24
N ILE A 541 18.52 13.61 -0.71
CA ILE A 541 18.73 12.17 -0.79
C ILE A 541 18.11 11.67 -2.10
N THR A 542 18.86 10.84 -2.83
CA THR A 542 18.44 10.35 -4.15
C THR A 542 18.59 8.83 -4.31
N ASN A 543 19.17 8.15 -3.33
CA ASN A 543 19.47 6.72 -3.41
C ASN A 543 18.86 5.88 -2.28
N GLY A 544 17.94 6.42 -1.48
CA GLY A 544 17.25 5.67 -0.43
C GLY A 544 18.12 5.36 0.81
N VAL A 545 19.22 6.09 1.00
CA VAL A 545 20.15 6.00 2.15
C VAL A 545 20.53 7.41 2.64
N PRO A 546 20.96 7.58 3.90
CA PRO A 546 21.38 8.88 4.42
C PRO A 546 22.66 9.36 3.73
N LEU A 547 22.91 10.67 3.72
CA LEU A 547 24.19 11.19 3.25
C LEU A 547 25.29 10.80 4.24
N SER A 548 26.27 10.05 3.76
CA SER A 548 27.48 9.74 4.52
C SER A 548 28.31 11.02 4.75
N ASN A 549 28.21 11.65 5.93
CA ASN A 549 29.14 12.71 6.34
C ASN A 549 29.73 12.40 7.73
N GLU A 550 31.04 12.12 7.71
CA GLU A 550 32.03 12.10 8.81
C GLU A 550 31.78 11.17 10.02
N THR A 551 32.53 10.07 10.04
CA THR A 551 32.86 9.18 11.17
C THR A 551 31.68 8.47 11.86
N PHE A 552 31.36 7.27 11.36
CA PHE A 552 30.85 6.20 12.21
C PHE A 552 32.05 5.59 12.95
N THR A 553 32.24 5.90 14.23
CA THR A 553 33.05 5.04 15.11
C THR A 553 32.13 3.95 15.62
N ALA A 554 32.41 2.72 15.19
CA ALA A 554 31.73 1.49 15.59
C ALA A 554 31.69 1.29 17.11
#